data_AF-A0A960BNB4-F1
#
_entry.id   AF-A0A960BNB4-F1
#
_cell.length_a   1.000
_cell.length_b   1.000
_cell.length_c   1.000
_cell.angle_alpha   90.00
_cell.angle_beta   90.00
_cell.angle_gamma   90.00
#
_symmetry.space_group_name_H-M   'P 1'
#
loop_
_entity.id
_entity.type
_entity.pdbx_description
1 polymer ?
#
loop_
_entity_poly.entity_id
_entity_poly.type
_entity_poly.pdbx_seq_one_letter_code
_entity_poly.pdbx_strand_id
1 'polypeptide(L)' 'MGVLDSLDPEQRRAAEHLPGPLAIVAGAGSGKTTTVARRLAHGVRTGVYEADRC' A
#
# COMPACT_ATOMS: atom_id res chain seq x y z
N MET A 1 -11.54 6.95 -10.02
CA MET A 1 -10.16 7.08 -9.51
C MET A 1 -9.96 6.00 -8.45
N GLY A 2 -9.18 4.98 -8.76
CA GLY A 2 -8.87 3.83 -7.92
C GLY A 2 -7.88 4.14 -6.80
N VAL A 3 -7.74 3.19 -5.88
CA VAL A 3 -6.97 3.39 -4.63
C VAL A 3 -5.47 3.54 -4.84
N LEU A 4 -4.94 3.25 -6.03
CA LEU A 4 -3.51 3.33 -6.34
C LEU A 4 -3.17 4.42 -7.37
N ASP A 5 -4.16 5.13 -7.90
CA ASP A 5 -3.99 5.98 -9.09
C ASP A 5 -3.03 7.15 -8.87
N SER A 6 -2.87 7.62 -7.64
CA SER A 6 -2.00 8.75 -7.29
C SER A 6 -0.59 8.34 -6.86
N LEU A 7 -0.24 7.05 -6.94
CA LEU A 7 1.06 6.54 -6.51
C LEU A 7 2.06 6.53 -7.66
N ASP A 8 3.31 6.85 -7.34
CA ASP A 8 4.42 6.56 -8.25
C ASP A 8 4.62 5.03 -8.42
N PRO A 9 5.43 4.58 -9.39
CA PRO A 9 5.62 3.16 -9.65
C PRO A 9 6.16 2.34 -8.49
N GLU A 10 7.05 2.89 -7.66
CA GLU A 10 7.64 2.17 -6.52
C GLU A 10 6.63 2.05 -5.38
N GLN A 11 5.92 3.15 -5.07
CA GLN A 11 4.84 3.15 -4.10
C GLN A 11 3.72 2.19 -4.51
N ARG A 12 3.36 2.17 -5.79
CA ARG A 12 2.37 1.23 -6.34
C ARG A 12 2.81 -0.22 -6.17
N ARG A 13 4.05 -0.56 -6.55
CA ARG A 13 4.60 -1.92 -6.34
C ARG A 13 4.55 -2.33 -4.88
N ALA A 14 4.91 -1.44 -3.97
CA ALA A 14 4.83 -1.71 -2.54
C ALA A 14 3.37 -1.92 -2.07
N ALA A 15 2.42 -1.14 -2.59
CA ALA A 15 1.00 -1.27 -2.27
C ALA A 15 0.35 -2.53 -2.83
N GLU A 16 0.85 -3.05 -3.96
CA GLU A 16 0.39 -4.28 -4.61
C GLU A 16 1.02 -5.55 -4.01
N HIS A 17 2.13 -5.44 -3.25
CA HIS A 17 2.81 -6.59 -2.64
C HIS A 17 2.03 -7.18 -1.45
N LEU A 18 1.15 -8.13 -1.77
CA LEU A 18 0.23 -8.81 -0.86
C LEU A 18 0.03 -10.28 -1.30
N PRO A 19 -0.12 -11.24 -0.35
CA PRO A 19 0.18 -11.14 1.07
C PRO A 19 1.69 -11.29 1.35
N GLY A 20 2.08 -11.09 2.61
CA GLY A 20 3.43 -11.41 3.10
C GLY A 20 4.26 -10.21 3.57
N PRO A 21 5.45 -10.48 4.12
CA PRO A 21 6.35 -9.46 4.63
C PRO A 21 6.88 -8.58 3.50
N LEU A 22 7.07 -7.30 3.81
CA LEU A 22 7.61 -6.29 2.90
C LEU A 22 8.49 -5.33 3.69
N ALA A 23 9.69 -5.04 3.19
CA ALA A 23 10.54 -3.97 3.69
C ALA A 23 10.53 -2.81 2.69
N ILE A 24 10.18 -1.60 3.16
CA ILE A 24 10.25 -0.37 2.37
C ILE A 24 11.37 0.49 2.95
N VAL A 25 12.45 0.65 2.20
CA VAL A 25 13.55 1.54 2.57
C VAL A 25 13.39 2.84 1.80
N ALA A 26 13.00 3.91 2.49
CA ALA A 26 12.69 5.18 1.84
C ALA A 26 13.13 6.39 2.69
N GLY A 27 13.59 7.44 2.03
CA GLY A 27 14.06 8.68 2.69
C GLY A 27 12.96 9.48 3.39
N ALA A 28 13.33 10.58 4.04
CA ALA A 28 12.36 11.56 4.53
C ALA A 28 11.56 12.16 3.35
N GLY A 29 10.27 12.46 3.56
CA GLY A 29 9.42 13.06 2.51
C GLY A 29 8.99 12.15 1.34
N SER A 30 9.48 10.92 1.25
CA SER A 30 9.20 9.95 0.16
C SER A 30 7.77 9.38 0.09
N GLY A 31 6.85 9.86 0.94
CA GLY A 31 5.47 9.35 0.95
C GLY A 31 5.27 8.00 1.63
N LYS A 32 6.23 7.48 2.42
CA LYS A 32 6.12 6.20 3.16
C LYS A 32 4.77 5.94 3.85
N THR A 33 4.21 6.94 4.54
CA THR A 33 2.88 6.81 5.18
C THR A 33 1.77 6.62 4.16
N THR A 34 1.82 7.36 3.04
CA THR A 34 0.85 7.21 1.94
C THR A 34 0.96 5.82 1.33
N THR A 35 2.17 5.32 1.11
CA THR A 35 2.41 3.98 0.57
C THR A 35 1.81 2.89 1.46
N VAL A 36 2.06 2.94 2.78
CA VAL A 36 1.52 1.96 3.73
C VAL A 36 -0.01 2.04 3.81
N ALA A 37 -0.58 3.25 3.85
CA ALA A 37 -2.02 3.44 3.88
C ALA A 37 -2.70 2.91 2.60
N ARG A 38 -2.12 3.19 1.41
CA ARG A 38 -2.63 2.64 0.15
C ARG A 38 -2.48 1.13 0.07
N ARG A 39 -1.41 0.54 0.64
CA ARG A 39 -1.23 -0.92 0.73
C ARG A 39 -2.35 -1.57 1.52
N LEU A 40 -2.70 -1.03 2.68
CA LEU A 40 -3.83 -1.48 3.50
C LEU A 40 -5.15 -1.35 2.74
N ALA A 41 -5.44 -0.17 2.20
CA ALA A 41 -6.66 0.08 1.45
C ALA A 41 -6.78 -0.81 0.19
N HIS A 42 -5.65 -1.10 -0.47
CA HIS A 42 -5.61 -2.04 -1.58
C HIS A 42 -5.95 -3.46 -1.14
N GLY A 43 -5.34 -3.95 -0.06
CA GLY A 43 -5.63 -5.28 0.47
C GLY A 43 -7.06 -5.46 0.93
N VAL A 44 -7.69 -4.44 1.52
CA VAL A 44 -9.12 -4.46 1.83
C VAL A 44 -9.95 -4.52 0.55
N ARG A 45 -9.66 -3.66 -0.44
CA ARG A 45 -10.40 -3.60 -1.69
C ARG A 45 -10.28 -4.87 -2.53
N THR A 46 -9.17 -5.59 -2.45
CA THR A 46 -8.96 -6.86 -3.16
C THR A 46 -9.40 -8.09 -2.36
N GLY A 47 -9.93 -7.91 -1.13
CA GLY A 47 -10.38 -9.00 -0.26
C GLY A 47 -9.24 -9.82 0.34
N VAL A 48 -8.01 -9.32 0.31
CA VAL A 48 -6.87 -9.96 1.01
C VAL A 48 -6.93 -9.70 2.51
N TYR A 49 -7.51 -8.55 2.91
CA TYR A 49 -7.70 -8.15 4.30
C TYR A 49 -9.15 -7.82 4.59
N GLU A 50 -9.61 -8.17 5.80
CA GLU A 50 -10.91 -7.75 6.32
C GLU A 50 -10.76 -6.39 7.02
N ALA A 51 -11.64 -5.44 6.71
CA ALA A 51 -11.54 -4.06 7.20
C ALA A 51 -11.72 -3.94 8.71
N ASP A 52 -12.50 -4.84 9.30
CA ASP A 52 -12.85 -4.91 10.73
C ASP A 52 -11.82 -5.68 11.57
N ARG A 53 -10.79 -6.27 10.95
CA ARG A 53 -9.71 -7.00 11.61
C ARG A 53 -8.37 -6.26 11.62
N CYS A 54 -8.35 -4.98 11.24
CA CYS A 54 -7.18 -4.12 11.34
C CYS A 54 -7.04 -3.48 12.73
#